data_AF-A0A183CJ82-F1
#
_entry.id   AF-A0A183CJ82-F1
#
_cell.length_a   1.000
_cell.length_b   1.000
_cell.length_c   1.000
_cell.angle_alpha   90.00
_cell.angle_beta   90.00
_cell.angle_gamma   90.00
#
_symmetry.space_group_name_H-M   'P 1'
#
loop_
_entity.id
_entity.type
_entity.pdbx_description
1 polymer ?
#
loop_
_entity_poly.entity_id
_entity_poly.type
_entity_poly.pdbx_seq_one_letter_code
_entity_poly.pdbx_strand_id
1 'polypeptide(L)'
;MKMQKSTSRTQRHMDRARRRLASAIDGIKAQFTDADSEDAADLPSTATAPPAGQQPMVRERVEPSHCRLSKIVRHGFPDAPKCMAFDPVQKLCAIGSGQGCIRLLGQAGVDQLLKHEPDEPVIHLQFLINEGGLVSALQDDTLHLWNFRQRIPEIVHSLRMSKERISTVYLPFQSRWLHVGTEKGNVYFVCLATFELSAYAIQWNKAIDLSCRTHPGAIKSLEVSPVDPTKLLIVFERGQLVLWNILTREVDRFCSDEQSSPVTAISWHFDGKQFMSGHQNGSLSIWNAKKPRELVQQSTPHAPLNDQQQQQGEGEEAQEVEDVQHQQQLNTVTCKPITQLSWNVNADSEQLIIFAGGMPMDEGALPSVTVMRAKCSLTVLEMDHQIVSMLPLQASPYASAALHPIAMAVLLRNDLLVVDMQGQGYPCFEVPHPMDLHESPVTIIRYFSDCPVELIAALTLVGRNQRRQGVRLSERPWPINAFQPKLMEEASGQVEAIQGRPFSLSCKFFASPLAKVAWESPVLKGADYSMRVDQFGHRMACVRK
;
A
#
# COMPACT_ATOMS: atom_id res chain seq x y z
N MET A 1 -39.42 -10.13 7.17
CA MET A 1 -39.40 -9.17 8.31
C MET A 1 -38.03 -8.56 8.64
N LYS A 2 -36.87 -9.21 8.39
CA LYS A 2 -35.53 -8.61 8.65
C LYS A 2 -35.12 -7.52 7.62
N MET A 3 -35.54 -7.62 6.35
CA MET A 3 -35.24 -6.63 5.29
C MET A 3 -35.93 -5.27 5.45
N GLN A 4 -37.14 -5.22 6.04
CA GLN A 4 -37.83 -3.95 6.31
C GLN A 4 -37.21 -3.18 7.49
N LYS A 5 -36.52 -3.87 8.40
CA LYS A 5 -35.84 -3.22 9.53
C LYS A 5 -34.54 -2.52 9.11
N SER A 6 -33.77 -3.07 8.16
CA SER A 6 -32.51 -2.42 7.71
C SER A 6 -32.78 -1.14 6.91
N THR A 7 -33.76 -1.15 6.00
CA THR A 7 -34.22 0.03 5.23
C THR A 7 -34.76 1.13 6.15
N SER A 8 -35.50 0.78 7.21
CA SER A 8 -35.97 1.77 8.20
C SER A 8 -34.83 2.43 8.98
N ARG A 9 -33.71 1.71 9.18
CA ARG A 9 -32.55 2.20 9.94
C ARG A 9 -31.69 3.14 9.11
N THR A 10 -31.48 2.84 7.82
CA THR A 10 -30.82 3.75 6.87
C THR A 10 -31.64 5.01 6.62
N GLN A 11 -32.97 4.91 6.50
CA GLN A 11 -33.85 6.07 6.35
C GLN A 11 -33.76 7.01 7.56
N ARG A 12 -33.80 6.46 8.78
CA ARG A 12 -33.64 7.24 10.03
C ARG A 12 -32.28 7.91 10.15
N HIS A 13 -31.22 7.26 9.66
CA HIS A 13 -29.87 7.86 9.62
C HIS A 13 -29.80 9.02 8.62
N MET A 14 -30.39 8.88 7.42
CA MET A 14 -30.47 9.96 6.43
C MET A 14 -31.29 11.15 6.94
N ASP A 15 -32.43 10.91 7.60
CA ASP A 15 -33.26 11.98 8.17
C ASP A 15 -32.57 12.70 9.34
N ARG A 16 -31.70 12.01 10.07
CA ARG A 16 -30.87 12.62 11.11
C ARG A 16 -29.73 13.44 10.52
N ALA A 17 -29.11 12.98 9.43
CA ALA A 17 -28.09 13.72 8.70
C ALA A 17 -28.65 14.99 8.04
N ARG A 18 -29.83 14.90 7.40
CA ARG A 18 -30.54 16.05 6.83
C ARG A 18 -30.86 17.12 7.87
N ARG A 19 -31.35 16.73 9.04
CA ARG A 19 -31.64 17.66 10.15
C ARG A 19 -30.38 18.35 10.68
N ARG A 20 -29.26 17.63 10.77
CA ARG A 20 -27.97 18.21 11.18
C ARG A 20 -27.42 19.20 10.16
N LEU A 21 -27.54 18.89 8.86
CA LEU A 21 -27.14 19.80 7.79
C LEU A 21 -28.01 21.07 7.77
N ALA A 22 -29.33 20.92 7.90
CA ALA A 22 -30.25 22.06 7.98
C ALA A 22 -29.94 22.97 9.18
N SER A 23 -29.71 22.38 10.36
CA SER A 23 -29.33 23.13 11.56
C SER A 23 -27.98 23.85 11.43
N ALA A 24 -27.01 23.27 10.71
CA ALA A 24 -25.74 23.91 10.44
C ALA A 24 -25.91 25.10 9.48
N ILE A 25 -26.74 24.96 8.44
CA ILE A 25 -27.07 26.04 7.50
C ILE A 25 -27.79 27.19 8.22
N ASP A 26 -28.74 26.88 9.10
CA ASP A 26 -29.48 27.91 9.85
C ASP A 26 -28.60 28.64 10.88
N GLY A 27 -27.67 27.92 11.52
CA GLY A 27 -26.67 28.53 12.41
C GLY A 27 -25.73 29.50 11.69
N ILE A 28 -25.38 29.21 10.43
CA ILE A 28 -24.58 30.10 9.58
C ILE A 28 -25.39 31.34 9.20
N LYS A 29 -26.66 31.19 8.77
CA LYS A 29 -27.52 32.33 8.42
C LYS A 29 -27.72 33.33 9.56
N ALA A 30 -27.83 32.84 10.80
CA ALA A 30 -27.99 33.68 11.98
C ALA A 30 -26.74 34.51 12.31
N GLN A 31 -25.54 34.08 11.88
CA GLN A 31 -24.30 34.83 12.07
C GLN A 31 -24.14 35.98 11.06
N PHE A 32 -24.88 35.96 9.94
CA PHE A 32 -24.78 36.98 8.88
C PHE A 32 -25.87 38.06 8.96
N THR A 33 -26.93 37.88 9.74
CA THR A 33 -27.94 38.94 9.94
C THR A 33 -27.46 40.09 10.83
N ASP A 34 -26.37 39.88 11.59
CA ASP A 34 -25.83 40.89 12.52
C ASP A 34 -24.67 41.72 11.93
N ALA A 35 -24.22 41.43 10.69
CA ALA A 35 -23.04 42.06 10.09
C ALA A 35 -23.35 43.11 8.99
N ASP A 36 -24.59 43.22 8.54
CA ASP A 36 -24.95 44.06 7.38
C ASP A 36 -25.47 45.49 7.73
N SER A 37 -25.33 45.98 8.98
CA SER A 37 -25.87 47.30 9.36
C SER A 37 -24.86 48.42 9.63
N GLU A 38 -23.55 48.20 9.60
CA GLU A 38 -22.57 49.27 9.85
C GLU A 38 -21.35 49.12 8.95
N ASP A 39 -21.33 49.84 7.82
CA ASP A 39 -20.15 50.44 7.15
C ASP A 39 -20.39 50.61 5.64
N ALA A 40 -21.11 51.68 5.28
CA ALA A 40 -21.15 52.18 3.91
C ALA A 40 -20.97 53.70 3.92
N ALA A 41 -19.72 54.16 4.06
CA ALA A 41 -19.34 55.52 3.73
C ALA A 41 -17.89 55.58 3.19
N ASP A 42 -17.73 56.32 2.09
CA ASP A 42 -16.52 56.93 1.53
C ASP A 42 -15.52 56.08 0.70
N LEU A 43 -15.72 56.11 -0.63
CA LEU A 43 -14.64 56.04 -1.63
C LEU A 43 -14.96 56.99 -2.82
N PRO A 44 -13.97 57.70 -3.40
CA PRO A 44 -14.20 58.81 -4.32
C PRO A 44 -14.45 58.37 -5.78
N SER A 45 -15.42 59.03 -6.41
CA SER A 45 -15.84 58.82 -7.79
C SER A 45 -14.99 59.60 -8.80
N THR A 46 -14.10 58.92 -9.52
CA THR A 46 -13.58 59.41 -10.81
C THR A 46 -13.53 58.27 -11.83
N ALA A 47 -14.68 57.98 -12.43
CA ALA A 47 -14.78 57.30 -13.72
C ALA A 47 -16.05 57.79 -14.40
N THR A 48 -15.90 58.49 -15.52
CA THR A 48 -16.99 58.89 -16.42
C THR A 48 -17.83 57.66 -16.78
N ALA A 49 -19.11 57.70 -16.39
CA ALA A 49 -20.07 56.66 -16.72
C ALA A 49 -20.21 56.50 -18.25
N PRO A 50 -20.20 55.26 -18.79
CA PRO A 50 -20.52 55.06 -20.20
C PRO A 50 -22.01 55.35 -20.44
N PRO A 51 -22.40 55.74 -21.68
CA PRO A 51 -23.76 56.09 -22.00
C PRO A 51 -24.74 54.95 -21.67
N ALA A 52 -25.85 55.31 -21.04
CA ALA A 52 -26.91 54.39 -20.64
C ALA A 52 -27.46 53.63 -21.87
N GLY A 53 -27.37 52.30 -21.84
CA GLY A 53 -28.16 51.43 -22.72
C GLY A 53 -27.43 50.26 -23.38
N GLN A 54 -26.10 50.14 -23.32
CA GLN A 54 -25.39 49.00 -23.89
C GLN A 54 -24.42 48.39 -22.88
N GLN A 55 -24.78 47.23 -22.32
CA GLN A 55 -23.86 46.40 -21.56
C GLN A 55 -22.72 45.95 -22.48
N PRO A 56 -21.44 46.03 -22.05
CA PRO A 56 -20.33 45.54 -22.84
C PRO A 56 -20.51 44.04 -23.11
N MET A 57 -20.74 43.69 -24.37
CA MET A 57 -20.74 42.32 -24.84
C MET A 57 -19.33 42.00 -25.34
N VAL A 58 -18.61 41.14 -24.62
CA VAL A 58 -17.35 40.60 -25.13
C VAL A 58 -17.70 39.45 -26.08
N ARG A 59 -17.26 39.57 -27.34
CA ARG A 59 -17.31 38.47 -28.31
C ARG A 59 -16.01 37.67 -28.20
N GLU A 60 -16.07 36.54 -27.53
CA GLU A 60 -14.97 35.57 -27.53
C GLU A 60 -15.25 34.48 -28.56
N ARG A 61 -14.32 34.29 -29.50
CA ARG A 61 -14.36 33.16 -30.42
C ARG A 61 -13.63 31.99 -29.75
N VAL A 62 -14.33 30.89 -29.53
CA VAL A 62 -13.68 29.67 -29.02
C VAL A 62 -12.84 29.07 -30.14
N GLU A 63 -11.53 29.19 -30.02
CA GLU A 63 -10.56 28.60 -30.93
C GLU A 63 -10.16 27.20 -30.46
N PRO A 64 -9.69 26.31 -31.36
CA PRO A 64 -9.15 25.00 -30.96
C PRO A 64 -8.00 25.10 -29.93
N SER A 65 -7.28 26.22 -29.89
CA SER A 65 -6.27 26.54 -28.87
C SER A 65 -6.85 26.69 -27.46
N HIS A 66 -8.14 27.01 -27.32
CA HIS A 66 -8.84 27.15 -26.05
C HIS A 66 -9.36 25.82 -25.50
N CYS A 67 -9.30 24.74 -26.28
CA CYS A 67 -9.81 23.43 -25.89
C CYS A 67 -8.71 22.37 -25.99
N ARG A 68 -8.24 21.89 -24.84
CA ARG A 68 -7.28 20.78 -24.77
C ARG A 68 -7.89 19.61 -24.01
N LEU A 69 -7.97 18.46 -24.66
CA LEU A 69 -8.23 17.22 -23.95
C LEU A 69 -6.93 16.77 -23.27
N SER A 70 -6.96 16.63 -21.96
CA SER A 70 -5.85 16.06 -21.20
C SER A 70 -6.38 15.17 -20.08
N LYS A 71 -5.66 14.09 -19.79
CA LYS A 71 -5.93 13.28 -18.60
C LYS A 71 -5.23 13.96 -17.42
N ILE A 72 -6.01 14.35 -16.41
CA ILE A 72 -5.52 15.21 -15.33
C ILE A 72 -5.13 14.39 -14.10
N VAL A 73 -6.07 13.66 -13.51
CA VAL A 73 -5.85 12.86 -12.28
C VAL A 73 -6.64 11.55 -12.36
N ARG A 74 -6.17 10.52 -11.65
CA ARG A 74 -6.88 9.27 -11.42
C ARG A 74 -7.37 9.23 -9.98
N HIS A 75 -8.63 8.86 -9.79
CA HIS A 75 -9.20 8.60 -8.47
C HIS A 75 -9.61 7.13 -8.35
N GLY A 76 -9.67 6.63 -7.13
CA GLY A 76 -10.01 5.25 -6.80
C GLY A 76 -8.79 4.39 -6.52
N PHE A 77 -9.02 3.20 -5.99
CA PHE A 77 -7.99 2.24 -5.63
C PHE A 77 -7.40 1.50 -6.87
N PRO A 78 -6.12 1.07 -6.86
CA PRO A 78 -5.55 0.25 -7.92
C PRO A 78 -6.33 -1.05 -8.12
N ASP A 79 -6.60 -1.43 -9.36
CA ASP A 79 -7.24 -2.71 -9.65
C ASP A 79 -6.25 -3.87 -9.45
N ALA A 80 -6.71 -4.90 -8.73
CA ALA A 80 -5.95 -6.10 -8.38
C ALA A 80 -4.52 -5.78 -7.90
N PRO A 81 -4.33 -5.09 -6.76
CA PRO A 81 -3.00 -4.84 -6.21
C PRO A 81 -2.24 -6.16 -5.98
N LYS A 82 -0.93 -6.14 -6.22
CA LYS A 82 -0.07 -7.33 -6.16
C LYS A 82 1.12 -7.19 -5.21
N CYS A 83 1.71 -6.00 -5.14
CA CYS A 83 2.90 -5.75 -4.35
C CYS A 83 2.96 -4.28 -3.92
N MET A 84 3.80 -4.00 -2.92
CA MET A 84 4.05 -2.67 -2.39
C MET A 84 5.54 -2.49 -2.09
N ALA A 85 6.05 -1.27 -2.23
CA ALA A 85 7.40 -0.89 -1.83
C ALA A 85 7.40 0.51 -1.20
N PHE A 86 8.42 0.82 -0.40
CA PHE A 86 8.53 2.10 0.29
C PHE A 86 9.98 2.57 0.30
N ASP A 87 10.18 3.84 -0.03
CA ASP A 87 11.44 4.55 0.17
C ASP A 87 11.36 5.32 1.49
N PRO A 88 12.10 4.90 2.55
CA PRO A 88 12.06 5.56 3.86
C PRO A 88 12.71 6.94 3.87
N VAL A 89 13.60 7.24 2.93
CA VAL A 89 14.28 8.55 2.85
C VAL A 89 13.36 9.56 2.19
N GLN A 90 12.81 9.20 1.03
CA GLN A 90 11.87 10.08 0.32
C GLN A 90 10.47 10.07 0.95
N LYS A 91 10.13 9.03 1.73
CA LYS A 91 8.80 8.73 2.28
C LYS A 91 7.75 8.50 1.20
N LEU A 92 8.18 7.84 0.12
CA LEU A 92 7.38 7.56 -1.08
C LEU A 92 6.96 6.09 -1.08
N CYS A 93 5.69 5.81 -1.37
CA CYS A 93 5.17 4.45 -1.47
C CYS A 93 4.83 4.12 -2.92
N ALA A 94 5.08 2.89 -3.35
CA ALA A 94 4.68 2.37 -4.66
C ALA A 94 3.74 1.18 -4.50
N ILE A 95 2.64 1.16 -5.25
CA ILE A 95 1.72 0.02 -5.33
C ILE A 95 1.70 -0.51 -6.75
N GLY A 96 2.07 -1.78 -6.93
CA GLY A 96 2.02 -2.50 -8.20
C GLY A 96 0.67 -3.20 -8.38
N SER A 97 0.14 -3.16 -9.60
CA SER A 97 -1.18 -3.68 -9.95
C SER A 97 -1.08 -4.86 -10.92
N GLY A 98 -2.14 -5.66 -10.98
CA GLY A 98 -2.28 -6.79 -11.90
C GLY A 98 -2.57 -6.41 -13.36
N GLN A 99 -2.41 -5.14 -13.74
CA GLN A 99 -2.68 -4.59 -15.08
C GLN A 99 -1.50 -3.73 -15.56
N GLY A 100 -0.26 -4.08 -15.18
CA GLY A 100 0.94 -3.36 -15.58
C GLY A 100 1.04 -1.92 -15.09
N CYS A 101 0.28 -1.55 -14.07
CA CYS A 101 0.30 -0.20 -13.52
C CYS A 101 1.04 -0.18 -12.18
N ILE A 102 1.81 0.88 -11.94
CA ILE A 102 2.41 1.19 -10.64
C ILE A 102 1.95 2.59 -10.24
N ARG A 103 1.44 2.75 -9.01
CA ARG A 103 1.14 4.08 -8.46
C ARG A 103 2.15 4.48 -7.41
N LEU A 104 2.77 5.64 -7.61
CA LEU A 104 3.62 6.31 -6.64
C LEU A 104 2.78 7.27 -5.81
N LEU A 105 2.76 7.08 -4.51
CA LEU A 105 1.95 7.80 -3.54
C LEU A 105 2.87 8.56 -2.56
N GLY A 106 2.59 9.83 -2.35
CA GLY A 106 3.30 10.72 -1.44
C GLY A 106 2.35 11.54 -0.58
N GLN A 107 2.72 12.80 -0.30
CA GLN A 107 1.84 13.74 0.39
C GLN A 107 0.51 13.90 -0.36
N ALA A 108 -0.55 14.36 0.31
CA ALA A 108 -1.83 14.69 -0.33
C ALA A 108 -1.65 15.46 -1.65
N GLY A 109 -2.12 14.89 -2.76
CA GLY A 109 -1.95 15.45 -4.12
C GLY A 109 -0.76 14.90 -4.92
N VAL A 110 0.16 14.17 -4.29
CA VAL A 110 1.27 13.46 -4.95
C VAL A 110 0.82 12.03 -5.26
N ASP A 111 0.39 11.82 -6.50
CA ASP A 111 -0.08 10.53 -7.02
C ASP A 111 0.29 10.42 -8.50
N GLN A 112 1.29 9.59 -8.80
CA GLN A 112 1.82 9.43 -10.16
C GLN A 112 1.65 8.00 -10.64
N LEU A 113 1.17 7.84 -11.88
CA LEU A 113 0.96 6.54 -12.51
C LEU A 113 2.10 6.22 -13.47
N LEU A 114 2.78 5.10 -13.22
CA LEU A 114 3.72 4.44 -14.12
C LEU A 114 2.98 3.29 -14.80
N LYS A 115 3.18 3.12 -16.11
CA LYS A 115 2.46 2.10 -16.89
C LYS A 115 3.42 1.32 -17.77
N HIS A 116 3.44 0.01 -17.59
CA HIS A 116 4.10 -0.93 -18.48
C HIS A 116 3.32 -1.11 -19.77
N GLU A 117 4.05 -1.33 -20.85
CA GLU A 117 3.51 -1.76 -22.13
C GLU A 117 4.35 -2.96 -22.59
N PRO A 118 3.80 -4.20 -22.62
CA PRO A 118 2.39 -4.59 -22.39
C PRO A 118 1.90 -4.48 -20.93
N ASP A 119 0.57 -4.54 -20.74
CA ASP A 119 -0.14 -4.45 -19.45
C ASP A 119 0.01 -5.74 -18.59
N GLU A 120 1.25 -6.16 -18.32
CA GLU A 120 1.55 -7.39 -17.57
C GLU A 120 1.51 -7.17 -16.04
N PRO A 121 1.02 -8.13 -15.23
CA PRO A 121 0.97 -7.97 -13.78
C PRO A 121 2.35 -7.68 -13.15
N VAL A 122 2.39 -6.67 -12.28
CA VAL A 122 3.60 -6.32 -11.51
C VAL A 122 3.67 -7.21 -10.27
N ILE A 123 4.63 -8.14 -10.24
CA ILE A 123 4.74 -9.13 -9.15
C ILE A 123 5.59 -8.63 -7.98
N HIS A 124 6.60 -7.81 -8.23
CA HIS A 124 7.47 -7.25 -7.20
C HIS A 124 7.96 -5.83 -7.52
N LEU A 125 8.24 -5.05 -6.48
CA LEU A 125 8.75 -3.68 -6.56
C LEU A 125 9.91 -3.48 -5.59
N GLN A 126 10.97 -2.79 -6.02
CA GLN A 126 12.12 -2.44 -5.18
C GLN A 126 12.61 -1.03 -5.53
N PHE A 127 12.58 -0.11 -4.57
CA PHE A 127 13.11 1.24 -4.77
C PHE A 127 14.64 1.24 -4.76
N LEU A 128 15.24 2.03 -5.64
CA LEU A 128 16.61 2.51 -5.45
C LEU A 128 16.51 3.66 -4.45
N ILE A 129 16.71 3.34 -3.17
CA ILE A 129 16.42 4.24 -2.04
C ILE A 129 17.14 5.59 -2.21
N ASN A 130 16.35 6.66 -2.23
CA ASN A 130 16.77 8.04 -2.42
C ASN A 130 17.42 8.38 -3.77
N GLU A 131 17.37 7.49 -4.76
CA GLU A 131 17.98 7.73 -6.06
C GLU A 131 16.95 8.16 -7.12
N GLY A 132 15.65 8.07 -6.83
CA GLY A 132 14.60 8.37 -7.81
C GLY A 132 14.48 7.31 -8.92
N GLY A 133 14.86 6.07 -8.59
CA GLY A 133 14.71 4.89 -9.44
C GLY A 133 13.89 3.80 -8.77
N LEU A 134 13.18 2.99 -9.57
CA LEU A 134 12.35 1.89 -9.09
C LEU A 134 12.53 0.68 -10.01
N VAL A 135 12.84 -0.47 -9.44
CA VAL A 135 12.83 -1.75 -10.15
C VAL A 135 11.46 -2.38 -10.01
N SER A 136 10.91 -2.85 -11.12
CA SER A 136 9.70 -3.66 -11.16
C SER A 136 9.98 -5.00 -11.82
N ALA A 137 9.51 -6.08 -11.21
CA ALA A 137 9.46 -7.40 -11.84
C ALA A 137 8.04 -7.71 -12.28
N LEU A 138 7.90 -8.19 -13.50
CA LEU A 138 6.63 -8.54 -14.12
C LEU A 138 6.40 -10.06 -14.17
N GLN A 139 5.15 -10.46 -14.37
CA GLN A 139 4.74 -11.86 -14.46
C GLN A 139 5.30 -12.61 -15.68
N ASP A 140 5.72 -11.88 -16.72
CA ASP A 140 6.32 -12.40 -17.96
C ASP A 140 7.85 -12.60 -17.87
N ASP A 141 8.39 -12.49 -16.66
CA ASP A 141 9.80 -12.59 -16.28
C ASP A 141 10.67 -11.42 -16.79
N THR A 142 10.05 -10.28 -17.10
CA THR A 142 10.75 -9.04 -17.44
C THR A 142 10.98 -8.18 -16.20
N LEU A 143 12.22 -7.74 -16.02
CA LEU A 143 12.62 -6.70 -15.09
C LEU A 143 12.69 -5.37 -15.83
N HIS A 144 12.18 -4.31 -15.21
CA HIS A 144 12.33 -2.94 -15.71
C HIS A 144 12.95 -2.04 -14.64
N LEU A 145 13.82 -1.14 -15.06
CA LEU A 145 14.33 -0.03 -14.26
C LEU A 145 13.63 1.26 -14.68
N TRP A 146 12.82 1.79 -13.77
CA TRP A 146 12.18 3.09 -13.91
C TRP A 146 13.07 4.21 -13.39
N ASN A 147 13.06 5.33 -14.08
CA ASN A 147 13.56 6.60 -13.59
C ASN A 147 12.39 7.57 -13.48
N PHE A 148 12.14 8.06 -12.26
CA PHE A 148 11.08 9.02 -11.96
C PHE A 148 11.63 10.34 -11.39
N ARG A 149 12.94 10.60 -11.58
CA ARG A 149 13.53 11.93 -11.29
C ARG A 149 13.01 13.01 -12.23
N GLN A 150 12.66 12.61 -13.46
CA GLN A 150 12.09 13.50 -14.46
C GLN A 150 10.58 13.64 -14.28
N ARG A 151 10.00 14.70 -14.83
CA ARG A 151 8.54 14.95 -14.79
C ARG A 151 7.74 13.79 -15.38
N ILE A 152 8.26 13.16 -16.42
CA ILE A 152 7.67 11.99 -17.08
C ILE A 152 8.53 10.78 -16.67
N PRO A 153 7.97 9.84 -15.90
CA PRO A 153 8.67 8.61 -15.57
C PRO A 153 8.88 7.78 -16.83
N GLU A 154 10.07 7.20 -16.96
CA GLU A 154 10.45 6.40 -18.11
C GLU A 154 11.10 5.09 -17.68
N ILE A 155 10.93 4.06 -18.51
CA ILE A 155 11.68 2.81 -18.38
C ILE A 155 13.03 3.04 -19.06
N VAL A 156 14.11 3.06 -18.28
CA VAL A 156 15.47 3.27 -18.78
C VAL A 156 16.07 1.97 -19.29
N HIS A 157 15.82 0.86 -18.57
CA HIS A 157 16.34 -0.46 -18.93
C HIS A 157 15.30 -1.54 -18.73
N SER A 158 15.42 -2.58 -19.55
CA SER A 158 14.57 -3.78 -19.54
C SER A 158 15.43 -5.02 -19.71
N LEU A 159 15.19 -6.04 -18.91
CA LEU A 159 15.92 -7.30 -18.94
C LEU A 159 14.93 -8.44 -18.76
N ARG A 160 14.84 -9.34 -19.75
CA ARG A 160 13.97 -10.50 -19.68
C ARG A 160 14.76 -11.76 -19.33
N MET A 161 14.33 -12.47 -18.28
CA MET A 161 14.91 -13.75 -17.91
C MET A 161 14.48 -14.83 -18.91
N SER A 162 15.44 -15.46 -19.60
CA SER A 162 15.14 -16.38 -20.70
C SER A 162 15.01 -17.85 -20.31
N LYS A 163 15.50 -18.25 -19.12
CA LYS A 163 15.64 -19.67 -18.74
C LYS A 163 14.75 -20.11 -17.58
N GLU A 164 14.38 -19.18 -16.71
CA GLU A 164 13.74 -19.48 -15.42
C GLU A 164 12.81 -18.35 -15.02
N ARG A 165 11.67 -18.73 -14.41
CA ARG A 165 10.69 -17.75 -13.93
C ARG A 165 11.13 -17.08 -12.65
N ILE A 166 10.83 -15.79 -12.54
CA ILE A 166 11.13 -14.99 -11.35
C ILE A 166 10.14 -15.33 -10.26
N SER A 167 10.63 -15.72 -9.08
CA SER A 167 9.80 -15.95 -7.89
C SER A 167 9.86 -14.80 -6.90
N THR A 168 11.04 -14.19 -6.73
CA THR A 168 11.26 -13.08 -5.80
C THR A 168 12.41 -12.19 -6.27
N VAL A 169 12.38 -10.92 -5.88
CA VAL A 169 13.49 -9.98 -6.12
C VAL A 169 13.78 -9.19 -4.84
N TYR A 170 15.06 -9.00 -4.57
CA TYR A 170 15.54 -8.29 -3.40
C TYR A 170 16.68 -7.36 -3.78
N LEU A 171 16.57 -6.09 -3.38
CA LEU A 171 17.62 -5.09 -3.55
C LEU A 171 18.10 -4.63 -2.17
N PRO A 172 19.29 -5.04 -1.73
CA PRO A 172 19.87 -4.51 -0.50
C PRO A 172 20.15 -3.00 -0.63
N PHE A 173 19.97 -2.25 0.46
CA PHE A 173 20.25 -0.81 0.47
C PHE A 173 21.69 -0.51 0.04
N GLN A 174 21.88 0.46 -0.87
CA GLN A 174 23.17 0.84 -1.48
C GLN A 174 23.89 -0.27 -2.28
N SER A 175 23.24 -1.41 -2.51
CA SER A 175 23.79 -2.46 -3.37
C SER A 175 23.76 -2.02 -4.84
N ARG A 176 24.83 -2.36 -5.56
CA ARG A 176 24.86 -2.26 -7.04
C ARG A 176 24.24 -3.47 -7.73
N TRP A 177 23.84 -4.48 -6.96
CA TRP A 177 23.37 -5.76 -7.45
C TRP A 177 21.96 -6.03 -6.94
N LEU A 178 21.06 -6.27 -7.87
CA LEU A 178 19.72 -6.80 -7.61
C LEU A 178 19.80 -8.33 -7.55
N HIS A 179 19.24 -8.92 -6.50
CA HIS A 179 19.17 -10.37 -6.34
C HIS A 179 17.83 -10.87 -6.87
N VAL A 180 17.86 -11.88 -7.73
CA VAL A 180 16.69 -12.44 -8.40
C VAL A 180 16.61 -13.93 -8.07
N GLY A 181 15.60 -14.32 -7.31
CA GLY A 181 15.31 -15.71 -7.01
C GLY A 181 14.34 -16.29 -8.04
N THR A 182 14.52 -17.57 -8.37
CA THR A 182 13.69 -18.25 -9.37
C THR A 182 12.85 -19.39 -8.80
N GLU A 183 11.85 -19.79 -9.58
CA GLU A 183 11.02 -20.96 -9.27
C GLU A 183 11.80 -22.29 -9.27
N LYS A 184 12.98 -22.34 -9.91
CA LYS A 184 13.85 -23.51 -9.88
C LYS A 184 14.85 -23.50 -8.71
N GLY A 185 14.80 -22.52 -7.82
CA GLY A 185 15.68 -22.48 -6.66
C GLY A 185 17.01 -21.75 -6.88
N ASN A 186 17.24 -21.13 -8.04
CA ASN A 186 18.51 -20.48 -8.36
C ASN A 186 18.46 -18.98 -8.06
N VAL A 187 19.59 -18.42 -7.60
CA VAL A 187 19.76 -16.99 -7.41
C VAL A 187 20.64 -16.43 -8.51
N TYR A 188 20.11 -15.44 -9.23
CA TYR A 188 20.82 -14.64 -10.22
C TYR A 188 21.06 -13.23 -9.67
N PHE A 189 22.10 -12.56 -10.19
CA PHE A 189 22.45 -11.20 -9.81
C PHE A 189 22.41 -10.32 -11.05
N VAL A 190 21.72 -9.19 -10.98
CA VAL A 190 21.65 -8.19 -12.06
C VAL A 190 22.42 -6.95 -11.62
N CYS A 191 23.38 -6.51 -12.43
CA CYS A 191 24.12 -5.27 -12.18
C CYS A 191 23.20 -4.09 -12.46
N LEU A 192 22.94 -3.22 -11.48
CA LEU A 192 22.07 -2.06 -11.68
C LEU A 192 22.67 -1.00 -12.62
N ALA A 193 24.01 -0.93 -12.72
CA ALA A 193 24.69 0.04 -13.57
C ALA A 193 24.60 -0.29 -15.06
N THR A 194 24.63 -1.59 -15.42
CA THR A 194 24.53 -2.04 -16.82
C THR A 194 23.17 -2.68 -17.15
N PHE A 195 22.40 -3.04 -16.13
CA PHE A 195 21.16 -3.82 -16.19
C PHE A 195 21.33 -5.19 -16.87
N GLU A 196 22.51 -5.80 -16.69
CA GLU A 196 22.87 -7.11 -17.25
C GLU A 196 23.01 -8.18 -16.16
N LEU A 197 22.78 -9.44 -16.54
CA LEU A 197 23.00 -10.60 -15.67
C LEU A 197 24.49 -10.84 -15.42
N SER A 198 24.83 -11.04 -14.16
CA SER A 198 26.15 -11.52 -13.75
C SER A 198 26.39 -12.94 -14.26
N ALA A 199 27.65 -13.25 -14.56
CA ALA A 199 28.09 -14.63 -14.79
C ALA A 199 28.04 -15.47 -13.51
N TYR A 200 28.04 -14.84 -12.34
CA TYR A 200 27.88 -15.51 -11.06
C TYR A 200 26.40 -15.79 -10.77
N ALA A 201 26.10 -17.04 -10.44
CA ALA A 201 24.78 -17.48 -9.98
C ALA A 201 24.94 -18.52 -8.87
N ILE A 202 24.04 -18.49 -7.89
CA ILE A 202 23.97 -19.49 -6.83
C ILE A 202 22.99 -20.57 -7.31
N GLN A 203 23.52 -21.76 -7.55
CA GLN A 203 22.73 -22.90 -7.96
C GLN A 203 22.18 -23.62 -6.73
N TRP A 204 20.89 -24.01 -6.77
CA TRP A 204 20.24 -24.66 -5.63
C TRP A 204 21.00 -25.89 -5.12
N ASN A 205 21.59 -26.67 -6.04
CA ASN A 205 22.33 -27.89 -5.73
C ASN A 205 23.65 -27.67 -4.99
N LYS A 206 24.17 -26.44 -4.97
CA LYS A 206 25.31 -26.04 -4.14
C LYS A 206 24.86 -25.54 -2.77
N ALA A 207 23.68 -24.92 -2.70
CA ALA A 207 23.14 -24.32 -1.49
C ALA A 207 22.60 -25.39 -0.52
N ILE A 208 21.88 -26.39 -1.01
CA ILE A 208 21.33 -27.44 -0.15
C ILE A 208 22.29 -28.61 0.06
N ASP A 209 21.98 -29.49 1.00
CA ASP A 209 22.66 -30.77 1.13
C ASP A 209 22.06 -31.77 0.14
N LEU A 210 22.90 -32.39 -0.70
CA LEU A 210 22.48 -33.36 -1.71
C LEU A 210 22.06 -34.71 -1.12
N SER A 211 22.30 -34.94 0.18
CA SER A 211 21.67 -36.05 0.91
C SER A 211 20.14 -35.96 0.85
N CYS A 212 19.60 -34.74 0.73
CA CYS A 212 18.19 -34.50 0.49
C CYS A 212 17.82 -34.96 -0.93
N ARG A 213 17.11 -36.09 -1.03
CA ARG A 213 16.70 -36.70 -2.32
C ARG A 213 15.63 -35.91 -3.07
N THR A 214 15.30 -34.70 -2.63
CA THR A 214 14.22 -33.90 -3.22
C THR A 214 14.67 -32.50 -3.56
N HIS A 215 14.22 -31.99 -4.70
CA HIS A 215 14.46 -30.63 -5.14
C HIS A 215 13.86 -29.62 -4.14
N PRO A 216 14.57 -28.54 -3.75
CA PRO A 216 14.14 -27.64 -2.68
C PRO A 216 12.97 -26.72 -3.06
N GLY A 217 12.70 -26.57 -4.35
CA GLY A 217 11.57 -25.81 -4.90
C GLY A 217 11.93 -24.35 -5.20
N ALA A 218 10.91 -23.50 -5.34
CA ALA A 218 11.10 -22.08 -5.62
C ALA A 218 11.76 -21.34 -4.47
N ILE A 219 12.46 -20.24 -4.77
CA ILE A 219 12.92 -19.32 -3.72
C ILE A 219 11.73 -18.49 -3.24
N LYS A 220 11.43 -18.55 -1.94
CA LYS A 220 10.36 -17.77 -1.30
C LYS A 220 10.85 -16.40 -0.85
N SER A 221 12.04 -16.32 -0.28
CA SER A 221 12.61 -15.06 0.20
C SER A 221 14.13 -15.02 0.05
N LEU A 222 14.64 -13.82 -0.15
CA LEU A 222 16.05 -13.46 -0.20
C LEU A 222 16.27 -12.26 0.71
N GLU A 223 17.12 -12.38 1.71
CA GLU A 223 17.47 -11.27 2.60
C GLU A 223 18.95 -11.28 2.94
N VAL A 224 19.61 -10.14 2.83
CA VAL A 224 21.02 -10.00 3.22
C VAL A 224 21.11 -9.76 4.74
N SER A 225 22.16 -10.29 5.37
CA SER A 225 22.39 -10.03 6.80
C SER A 225 22.58 -8.53 7.05
N PRO A 226 21.87 -7.94 8.04
CA PRO A 226 21.97 -6.52 8.34
C PRO A 226 23.39 -6.03 8.67
N VAL A 227 24.21 -6.91 9.26
CA VAL A 227 25.57 -6.60 9.73
C VAL A 227 26.67 -7.07 8.80
N ASP A 228 26.36 -7.97 7.86
CA ASP A 228 27.33 -8.56 6.94
C ASP A 228 26.74 -8.70 5.53
N PRO A 229 27.03 -7.75 4.62
CA PRO A 229 26.45 -7.76 3.28
C PRO A 229 26.91 -8.95 2.41
N THR A 230 27.92 -9.70 2.85
CA THR A 230 28.41 -10.89 2.14
C THR A 230 27.54 -12.12 2.38
N LYS A 231 26.71 -12.11 3.43
CA LYS A 231 25.85 -13.22 3.79
C LYS A 231 24.42 -13.01 3.30
N LEU A 232 23.97 -13.92 2.44
CA LEU A 232 22.64 -13.93 1.86
C LEU A 232 21.84 -15.10 2.42
N LEU A 233 20.75 -14.79 3.12
CA LEU A 233 19.76 -15.78 3.55
C LEU A 233 18.85 -16.12 2.38
N ILE A 234 18.75 -17.40 2.07
CA ILE A 234 17.95 -17.98 1.00
C ILE A 234 16.94 -18.92 1.65
N VAL A 235 15.66 -18.66 1.38
CA VAL A 235 14.55 -19.47 1.88
C VAL A 235 13.91 -20.21 0.72
N PHE A 236 13.94 -21.54 0.78
CA PHE A 236 13.32 -22.39 -0.23
C PHE A 236 11.89 -22.78 0.15
N GLU A 237 11.07 -23.05 -0.85
CA GLU A 237 9.67 -23.43 -0.70
C GLU A 237 9.43 -24.66 0.17
N ARG A 238 10.34 -25.64 0.15
CA ARG A 238 10.24 -26.84 0.99
C ARG A 238 10.82 -26.67 2.39
N GLY A 239 11.11 -25.44 2.80
CA GLY A 239 11.52 -25.09 4.17
C GLY A 239 13.03 -25.14 4.44
N GLN A 240 13.87 -25.43 3.44
CA GLN A 240 15.32 -25.32 3.62
C GLN A 240 15.70 -23.84 3.82
N LEU A 241 16.45 -23.59 4.87
CA LEU A 241 16.97 -22.29 5.23
C LEU A 241 18.50 -22.31 5.08
N VAL A 242 19.02 -21.44 4.22
CA VAL A 242 20.44 -21.44 3.87
C VAL A 242 21.01 -20.03 3.98
N LEU A 243 22.08 -19.86 4.73
CA LEU A 243 22.87 -18.64 4.74
C LEU A 243 24.12 -18.86 3.91
N TRP A 244 24.15 -18.20 2.75
CA TRP A 244 25.19 -18.34 1.74
C TRP A 244 26.16 -17.17 1.83
N ASN A 245 27.47 -17.45 1.89
CA ASN A 245 28.48 -16.42 1.74
C ASN A 245 28.78 -16.19 0.25
N ILE A 246 28.43 -15.01 -0.26
CA ILE A 246 28.58 -14.64 -1.68
C ILE A 246 30.06 -14.67 -2.10
N LEU A 247 30.98 -14.27 -1.21
CA LEU A 247 32.41 -14.18 -1.50
C LEU A 247 33.10 -15.55 -1.38
N THR A 248 32.94 -16.23 -0.25
CA THR A 248 33.65 -17.51 0.02
C THR A 248 32.96 -18.71 -0.60
N ARG A 249 31.66 -18.59 -0.96
CA ARG A 249 30.79 -19.68 -1.42
C ARG A 249 30.57 -20.76 -0.37
N GLU A 250 30.83 -20.43 0.89
CA GLU A 250 30.50 -21.27 2.04
C GLU A 250 29.01 -21.18 2.35
N VAL A 251 28.52 -22.22 3.01
CA VAL A 251 27.10 -22.41 3.20
C VAL A 251 26.80 -22.93 4.60
N ASP A 252 26.02 -22.13 5.33
CA ASP A 252 25.47 -22.46 6.64
C ASP A 252 24.02 -22.91 6.44
N ARG A 253 23.71 -24.16 6.80
CA ARG A 253 22.37 -24.76 6.60
C ARG A 253 21.65 -24.86 7.93
N PHE A 254 20.47 -24.25 7.99
CA PHE A 254 19.61 -24.26 9.17
C PHE A 254 18.57 -25.36 9.00
N CYS A 255 18.49 -26.22 9.99
CA CYS A 255 17.58 -27.35 10.00
C CYS A 255 16.99 -27.46 11.40
N SER A 256 15.67 -27.55 11.49
CA SER A 256 15.01 -28.23 12.61
C SER A 256 14.80 -29.68 12.22
N ASP A 257 14.47 -30.54 13.17
CA ASP A 257 14.26 -31.99 12.95
C ASP A 257 13.44 -32.30 11.69
N GLU A 258 13.58 -33.50 11.14
CA GLU A 258 13.10 -33.94 9.80
C GLU A 258 11.60 -33.67 9.51
N GLN A 259 10.81 -33.28 10.52
CA GLN A 259 9.38 -32.90 10.43
C GLN A 259 9.11 -31.39 10.54
N SER A 260 10.05 -30.54 10.14
CA SER A 260 9.83 -29.09 10.11
C SER A 260 8.80 -28.66 9.05
N SER A 261 7.83 -27.84 9.47
CA SER A 261 6.83 -27.24 8.58
C SER A 261 7.48 -26.23 7.61
N PRO A 262 7.07 -26.18 6.32
CA PRO A 262 7.64 -25.25 5.34
C PRO A 262 7.67 -23.81 5.83
N VAL A 263 8.77 -23.10 5.54
CA VAL A 263 8.94 -21.69 5.89
C VAL A 263 8.24 -20.83 4.85
N THR A 264 7.39 -19.93 5.31
CA THR A 264 6.56 -19.05 4.47
C THR A 264 6.93 -17.58 4.60
N ALA A 265 7.55 -17.18 5.71
CA ALA A 265 8.03 -15.81 5.94
C ALA A 265 9.35 -15.81 6.71
N ILE A 266 10.15 -14.76 6.54
CA ILE A 266 11.45 -14.60 7.20
C ILE A 266 11.62 -13.13 7.60
N SER A 267 12.38 -12.87 8.67
CA SER A 267 12.79 -11.52 9.03
C SER A 267 14.05 -11.56 9.90
N TRP A 268 15.08 -10.79 9.53
CA TRP A 268 16.26 -10.59 10.35
C TRP A 268 15.98 -9.75 11.60
N HIS A 269 16.65 -10.10 12.70
CA HIS A 269 16.87 -9.13 13.78
C HIS A 269 17.96 -8.14 13.36
N PHE A 270 17.82 -6.86 13.74
CA PHE A 270 18.71 -5.79 13.28
C PHE A 270 20.19 -6.00 13.66
N ASP A 271 20.47 -6.72 14.76
CA ASP A 271 21.84 -7.02 15.19
C ASP A 271 22.52 -8.13 14.36
N GLY A 272 21.77 -8.77 13.44
CA GLY A 272 22.24 -9.82 12.55
C GLY A 272 22.68 -11.11 13.25
N LYS A 273 22.49 -11.25 14.57
CA LYS A 273 22.82 -12.48 15.31
C LYS A 273 21.71 -13.51 15.25
N GLN A 274 20.48 -13.06 15.02
CA GLN A 274 19.30 -13.90 14.96
C GLN A 274 18.42 -13.52 13.77
N PHE A 275 17.62 -14.47 13.33
CA PHE A 275 16.52 -14.23 12.41
C PHE A 275 15.33 -15.09 12.80
N MET A 276 14.14 -14.69 12.38
CA MET A 276 12.90 -15.36 12.68
C MET A 276 12.26 -15.91 11.42
N SER A 277 11.77 -17.15 11.47
CA SER A 277 11.01 -17.79 10.40
C SER A 277 9.55 -18.01 10.83
N GLY A 278 8.62 -17.63 9.97
CA GLY A 278 7.21 -18.01 10.06
C GLY A 278 6.92 -19.23 9.21
N HIS A 279 6.12 -20.15 9.75
CA HIS A 279 5.89 -21.46 9.15
C HIS A 279 4.45 -21.65 8.65
N GLN A 280 4.27 -22.65 7.78
CA GLN A 280 2.98 -23.03 7.21
C GLN A 280 1.97 -23.51 8.28
N ASN A 281 2.45 -24.04 9.40
CA ASN A 281 1.63 -24.48 10.53
C ASN A 281 1.29 -23.36 11.54
N GLY A 282 1.63 -22.10 11.24
CA GLY A 282 1.37 -20.95 12.12
C GLY A 282 2.36 -20.78 13.28
N SER A 283 3.48 -21.52 13.29
CA SER A 283 4.55 -21.33 14.27
C SER A 283 5.58 -20.28 13.83
N LEU A 284 6.23 -19.67 14.82
CA LEU A 284 7.39 -18.79 14.69
C LEU A 284 8.61 -19.47 15.32
N SER A 285 9.73 -19.47 14.61
CA SER A 285 11.01 -20.01 15.09
C SER A 285 12.10 -18.95 15.05
N ILE A 286 12.89 -18.83 16.11
CA ILE A 286 14.03 -17.92 16.23
C ILE A 286 15.32 -18.73 16.11
N TRP A 287 16.18 -18.33 15.18
CA TRP A 287 17.41 -19.03 14.84
C TRP A 287 18.64 -18.22 15.24
N ASN A 288 19.69 -18.90 15.70
CA ASN A 288 21.00 -18.30 15.90
C ASN A 288 21.80 -18.29 14.59
N ALA A 289 22.00 -17.12 13.99
CA ALA A 289 22.65 -16.99 12.68
C ALA A 289 24.11 -17.47 12.64
N LYS A 290 24.79 -17.57 13.78
CA LYS A 290 26.18 -18.08 13.86
C LYS A 290 26.25 -19.58 14.12
N LYS A 291 25.16 -20.18 14.61
CA LYS A 291 25.11 -21.59 15.01
C LYS A 291 23.92 -22.25 14.33
N PRO A 292 24.09 -22.79 13.11
CA PRO A 292 22.97 -23.23 12.27
C PRO A 292 22.13 -24.38 12.83
N ARG A 293 22.64 -25.11 13.84
CA ARG A 293 21.92 -26.18 14.55
C ARG A 293 21.25 -25.72 15.85
N GLU A 294 21.38 -24.46 16.22
CA GLU A 294 20.84 -23.90 17.47
C GLU A 294 19.54 -23.12 17.17
N LEU A 295 18.41 -23.79 17.36
CA LEU A 295 17.09 -23.16 17.44
C LEU A 295 16.96 -22.52 18.84
N VAL A 296 16.78 -21.21 18.88
CA VAL A 296 16.73 -20.44 20.13
C VAL A 296 15.36 -20.61 20.80
N GLN A 297 14.29 -20.49 20.03
CA GLN A 297 12.92 -20.58 20.53
C GLN A 297 11.97 -20.93 19.39
N GLN A 298 10.96 -21.75 19.68
CA GLN A 298 9.82 -21.95 18.80
C GLN A 298 8.53 -21.68 19.58
N SER A 299 7.59 -20.99 18.96
CA SER A 299 6.31 -20.65 19.57
C SER A 299 5.18 -20.66 18.55
N THR A 300 3.97 -20.94 19.00
CA THR A 300 2.74 -20.82 18.22
C THR A 300 1.85 -19.81 18.92
N PRO A 301 1.95 -18.50 18.60
CA PRO A 301 1.36 -17.44 19.40
C PRO A 301 -0.15 -17.58 19.67
N HIS A 302 -0.87 -18.19 18.72
CA HIS A 302 -2.32 -18.36 18.80
C HIS A 302 -2.77 -19.79 19.17
N ALA A 303 -1.83 -20.69 19.49
CA ALA A 303 -2.22 -22.00 20.00
C ALA A 303 -2.71 -21.86 21.46
N PRO A 304 -3.73 -22.65 21.87
CA PRO A 304 -4.15 -22.66 23.27
C PRO A 304 -2.98 -23.09 24.16
N LEU A 305 -2.72 -22.32 25.22
CA LEU A 305 -1.77 -22.69 26.26
C LEU A 305 -2.33 -23.94 26.95
N ASN A 306 -1.63 -25.08 26.87
CA ASN A 306 -1.94 -26.21 27.73
C ASN A 306 -1.52 -25.84 29.17
N ASP A 307 -2.49 -25.72 30.08
CA ASP A 307 -2.33 -25.41 31.50
C ASP A 307 -1.55 -26.47 32.33
N GLN A 308 -0.58 -27.18 31.75
CA GLN A 308 0.17 -28.24 32.43
C GLN A 308 1.62 -27.90 32.77
N GLN A 309 2.12 -26.69 32.45
CA GLN A 309 3.50 -26.30 32.81
C GLN A 309 3.62 -25.49 34.12
N GLN A 310 2.58 -25.42 34.95
CA GLN A 310 2.64 -24.78 36.29
C GLN A 310 2.45 -25.70 37.50
N GLN A 311 2.41 -27.03 37.32
CA GLN A 311 2.43 -28.00 38.43
C GLN A 311 3.53 -29.05 38.22
N GLN A 312 4.79 -28.64 38.30
CA GLN A 312 5.87 -29.54 38.70
C GLN A 312 6.59 -28.90 39.88
N GLY A 313 6.05 -29.16 41.06
CA GLY A 313 6.52 -28.66 42.33
C GLY A 313 5.62 -29.19 43.43
N GLU A 314 5.75 -30.49 43.71
CA GLU A 314 5.49 -31.23 44.96
C GLU A 314 5.00 -32.65 44.63
N GLY A 315 5.58 -33.62 45.34
CA GLY A 315 5.76 -35.00 44.88
C GLY A 315 4.56 -35.94 45.04
N GLU A 316 4.70 -37.14 44.49
CA GLU A 316 4.63 -38.42 45.21
C GLU A 316 4.91 -39.61 44.26
N GLU A 317 5.24 -40.74 44.86
CA GLU A 317 6.08 -41.83 44.33
C GLU A 317 5.41 -42.80 43.35
N ALA A 318 6.28 -43.63 42.76
CA ALA A 318 6.09 -44.64 41.73
C ALA A 318 4.94 -45.65 41.92
N GLN A 319 4.32 -46.00 40.78
CA GLN A 319 3.92 -47.38 40.48
C GLN A 319 3.91 -47.61 38.96
N GLU A 320 4.68 -48.60 38.51
CA GLU A 320 4.72 -49.11 37.14
C GLU A 320 3.51 -50.02 36.86
N VAL A 321 3.05 -50.06 35.59
CA VAL A 321 2.88 -51.26 34.73
C VAL A 321 1.90 -50.98 33.58
N GLU A 322 2.47 -51.06 32.37
CA GLU A 322 1.96 -51.54 31.06
C GLU A 322 0.83 -50.84 30.25
N ASP A 323 1.14 -50.74 28.96
CA ASP A 323 0.26 -50.67 27.78
C ASP A 323 -0.69 -49.48 27.60
N VAL A 324 -0.12 -48.37 27.11
CA VAL A 324 -0.86 -47.43 26.23
C VAL A 324 0.00 -47.05 25.03
N GLN A 325 0.29 -48.02 24.16
CA GLN A 325 0.48 -47.73 22.75
C GLN A 325 -0.91 -47.56 22.12
N HIS A 326 -1.47 -46.36 22.17
CA HIS A 326 -2.42 -45.75 21.21
C HIS A 326 -3.07 -44.52 21.86
N GLN A 327 -3.13 -43.42 21.12
CA GLN A 327 -3.82 -42.15 21.43
C GLN A 327 -3.10 -41.15 22.36
N GLN A 328 -1.91 -40.68 21.96
CA GLN A 328 -1.61 -39.24 22.09
C GLN A 328 -1.89 -38.56 20.74
N GLN A 329 -3.17 -38.51 20.37
CA GLN A 329 -3.63 -37.58 19.36
C GLN A 329 -3.78 -36.25 20.10
N LEU A 330 -2.65 -35.56 20.28
CA LEU A 330 -2.59 -34.20 20.80
C LEU A 330 -3.56 -33.39 19.92
N ASN A 331 -4.61 -32.82 20.49
CA ASN A 331 -5.48 -31.85 19.82
C ASN A 331 -4.64 -30.60 19.50
N THR A 332 -3.75 -30.68 18.51
CA THR A 332 -3.03 -29.55 17.97
C THR A 332 -4.04 -28.75 17.17
N VAL A 333 -4.50 -27.63 17.73
CA VAL A 333 -5.23 -26.63 16.97
C VAL A 333 -4.39 -26.27 15.76
N THR A 334 -4.88 -26.59 14.56
CA THR A 334 -4.19 -26.26 13.32
C THR A 334 -4.32 -24.77 13.08
N CYS A 335 -3.19 -24.08 12.97
CA CYS A 335 -3.17 -22.65 12.69
C CYS A 335 -2.97 -22.41 11.18
N LYS A 336 -3.52 -21.31 10.68
CA LYS A 336 -3.26 -20.80 9.33
C LYS A 336 -1.77 -20.44 9.18
N PRO A 337 -1.21 -20.50 7.96
CA PRO A 337 0.19 -20.16 7.72
C PRO A 337 0.50 -18.71 8.10
N ILE A 338 1.73 -18.47 8.56
CA ILE A 338 2.26 -17.11 8.72
C ILE A 338 2.81 -16.64 7.38
N THR A 339 2.09 -15.76 6.71
CA THR A 339 2.39 -15.40 5.31
C THR A 339 3.43 -14.31 5.17
N GLN A 340 3.50 -13.41 6.14
CA GLN A 340 4.40 -12.25 6.17
C GLN A 340 4.81 -11.97 7.61
N LEU A 341 6.04 -11.51 7.80
CA LEU A 341 6.68 -11.34 9.09
C LEU A 341 7.58 -10.11 9.08
N SER A 342 7.57 -9.36 10.18
CA SER A 342 8.45 -8.22 10.39
C SER A 342 8.89 -8.18 11.85
N TRP A 343 10.20 -8.34 12.08
CA TRP A 343 10.80 -8.25 13.40
C TRP A 343 11.45 -6.89 13.59
N ASN A 344 10.85 -6.08 14.46
CA ASN A 344 11.29 -4.72 14.78
C ASN A 344 11.48 -4.57 16.29
N VAL A 345 11.78 -3.34 16.70
CA VAL A 345 11.74 -2.91 18.09
C VAL A 345 10.77 -1.74 18.28
N ASN A 346 10.21 -1.61 19.46
CA ASN A 346 9.38 -0.45 19.84
C ASN A 346 10.26 0.69 20.38
N ALA A 347 9.64 1.86 20.63
CA ALA A 347 10.37 3.04 21.15
C ALA A 347 11.09 2.78 22.49
N ASP A 348 10.65 1.80 23.26
CA ASP A 348 11.24 1.38 24.55
C ASP A 348 12.36 0.34 24.37
N SER A 349 12.79 0.08 23.13
CA SER A 349 13.78 -0.94 22.76
C SER A 349 13.36 -2.39 23.08
N GLU A 350 12.07 -2.64 23.27
CA GLU A 350 11.51 -3.97 23.39
C GLU A 350 11.16 -4.58 22.03
N GLN A 351 11.11 -5.91 21.95
CA GLN A 351 10.77 -6.61 20.72
C GLN A 351 9.34 -6.29 20.26
N LEU A 352 9.20 -6.01 18.97
CA LEU A 352 7.94 -5.77 18.28
C LEU A 352 7.89 -6.65 17.03
N ILE A 353 7.16 -7.76 17.14
CA ILE A 353 7.03 -8.75 16.07
C ILE A 353 5.64 -8.61 15.48
N ILE A 354 5.57 -8.44 14.16
CA ILE A 354 4.30 -8.20 13.47
C ILE A 354 4.19 -9.20 12.33
N PHE A 355 3.07 -9.91 12.25
CA PHE A 355 2.88 -10.96 11.27
C PHE A 355 1.44 -11.09 10.80
N ALA A 356 1.26 -11.56 9.58
CA ALA A 356 -0.06 -11.85 9.00
C ALA A 356 -0.33 -13.36 9.01
N GLY A 357 -1.53 -13.74 9.45
CA GLY A 357 -1.93 -15.15 9.59
C GLY A 357 -1.60 -15.72 10.97
N GLY A 358 -1.38 -17.04 11.06
CA GLY A 358 -1.15 -17.72 12.34
C GLY A 358 -2.40 -17.97 13.19
N MET A 359 -3.56 -17.43 12.80
CA MET A 359 -4.83 -17.64 13.52
C MET A 359 -5.26 -19.12 13.48
N PRO A 360 -6.01 -19.61 14.48
CA PRO A 360 -6.64 -20.93 14.42
C PRO A 360 -7.47 -21.12 13.15
N MET A 361 -7.53 -22.35 12.66
CA MET A 361 -8.36 -22.74 11.52
C MET A 361 -9.84 -22.80 11.92
N ASP A 362 -10.40 -21.65 12.30
CA ASP A 362 -11.83 -21.49 12.53
C ASP A 362 -12.54 -21.10 11.23
N GLU A 363 -13.67 -21.74 10.96
CA GLU A 363 -14.53 -21.38 9.83
C GLU A 363 -15.04 -19.93 10.02
N GLY A 364 -14.63 -19.04 9.11
CA GLY A 364 -15.06 -17.64 9.13
C GLY A 364 -14.08 -16.67 9.80
N ALA A 365 -12.93 -17.12 10.31
CA ALA A 365 -11.90 -16.22 10.82
C ALA A 365 -11.42 -15.27 9.72
N LEU A 366 -11.63 -13.96 9.95
CA LEU A 366 -11.19 -12.89 9.06
C LEU A 366 -9.66 -12.90 8.92
N PRO A 367 -9.11 -12.45 7.77
CA PRO A 367 -7.68 -12.17 7.68
C PRO A 367 -7.25 -11.22 8.79
N SER A 368 -6.10 -11.44 9.40
CA SER A 368 -5.66 -10.61 10.52
C SER A 368 -4.16 -10.34 10.48
N VAL A 369 -3.80 -9.20 11.07
CA VAL A 369 -2.44 -8.81 11.39
C VAL A 369 -2.29 -8.89 12.90
N THR A 370 -1.32 -9.67 13.38
CA THR A 370 -1.01 -9.80 14.81
C THR A 370 0.20 -8.97 15.14
N VAL A 371 0.08 -8.11 16.16
CA VAL A 371 1.18 -7.38 16.76
C VAL A 371 1.52 -8.03 18.09
N MET A 372 2.73 -8.58 18.19
CA MET A 372 3.27 -9.22 19.38
C MET A 372 4.38 -8.35 19.98
N ARG A 373 4.21 -7.95 21.24
CA ARG A 373 5.22 -7.21 22.02
C ARG A 373 5.97 -8.15 22.97
N ALA A 374 6.98 -7.59 23.65
CA ALA A 374 7.65 -8.27 24.76
C ALA A 374 6.65 -8.84 25.79
N LYS A 375 7.06 -9.92 26.47
CA LYS A 375 6.22 -10.73 27.37
C LYS A 375 5.02 -11.40 26.67
N CYS A 376 5.10 -11.59 25.34
CA CYS A 376 4.05 -12.23 24.54
C CYS A 376 2.68 -11.53 24.62
N SER A 377 2.65 -10.21 24.82
CA SER A 377 1.40 -9.45 24.72
C SER A 377 0.96 -9.38 23.26
N LEU A 378 -0.19 -9.97 22.96
CA LEU A 378 -0.74 -10.08 21.60
C LEU A 378 -1.88 -9.08 21.39
N THR A 379 -1.86 -8.40 20.25
CA THR A 379 -3.01 -7.63 19.75
C THR A 379 -3.31 -8.08 18.32
N VAL A 380 -4.54 -8.52 18.07
CA VAL A 380 -4.99 -8.98 16.75
C VAL A 380 -5.82 -7.88 16.11
N LEU A 381 -5.45 -7.49 14.90
CA LEU A 381 -6.15 -6.53 14.06
C LEU A 381 -6.83 -7.30 12.94
N GLU A 382 -8.16 -7.35 12.96
CA GLU A 382 -8.97 -8.01 11.92
C GLU A 382 -9.09 -7.10 10.68
N MET A 383 -9.06 -7.72 9.50
CA MET A 383 -9.10 -7.05 8.21
C MET A 383 -10.35 -7.47 7.42
N ASP A 384 -10.99 -6.52 6.74
CA ASP A 384 -12.19 -6.78 5.94
C ASP A 384 -11.88 -7.51 4.62
N HIS A 385 -10.62 -7.47 4.18
CA HIS A 385 -10.17 -8.00 2.91
C HIS A 385 -8.88 -8.81 3.07
N GLN A 386 -8.59 -9.66 2.09
CA GLN A 386 -7.35 -10.45 2.07
C GLN A 386 -6.12 -9.54 2.02
N ILE A 387 -5.13 -9.83 2.87
CA ILE A 387 -3.86 -9.12 2.92
C ILE A 387 -3.01 -9.53 1.72
N VAL A 388 -2.56 -8.54 0.95
CA VAL A 388 -1.65 -8.72 -0.18
C VAL A 388 -0.21 -8.47 0.26
N SER A 389 0.04 -7.38 0.97
CA SER A 389 1.39 -6.99 1.40
C SER A 389 1.35 -6.13 2.66
N MET A 390 2.28 -6.37 3.57
CA MET A 390 2.54 -5.58 4.77
C MET A 390 3.94 -4.99 4.67
N LEU A 391 4.06 -3.72 5.03
CA LEU A 391 5.32 -3.00 4.94
C LEU A 391 5.48 -2.06 6.13
N PRO A 392 6.51 -2.24 6.97
CA PRO A 392 6.81 -1.29 8.03
C PRO A 392 7.29 0.04 7.44
N LEU A 393 6.64 1.14 7.84
CA LEU A 393 7.04 2.50 7.48
C LEU A 393 8.03 3.02 8.53
N GLN A 394 9.31 2.92 8.18
CA GLN A 394 10.44 3.25 9.05
C GLN A 394 11.14 4.54 8.61
N ALA A 395 11.84 5.19 9.53
CA ALA A 395 12.52 6.46 9.28
C ALA A 395 13.91 6.31 8.63
N SER A 396 14.47 5.10 8.60
CA SER A 396 15.83 4.84 8.14
C SER A 396 15.87 3.59 7.27
N PRO A 397 16.68 3.59 6.19
CA PRO A 397 16.90 2.41 5.34
C PRO A 397 17.94 1.42 5.91
N TYR A 398 18.65 1.78 6.99
CA TYR A 398 19.73 0.94 7.53
C TYR A 398 19.16 -0.21 8.36
N ALA A 399 19.16 -1.41 7.78
CA ALA A 399 18.68 -2.63 8.45
C ALA A 399 19.45 -2.99 9.73
N SER A 400 20.69 -2.52 9.88
CA SER A 400 21.54 -2.77 11.07
C SER A 400 21.18 -1.93 12.29
N ALA A 401 20.27 -0.97 12.14
CA ALA A 401 19.82 -0.13 13.24
C ALA A 401 18.58 -0.75 13.91
N ALA A 402 18.43 -0.48 15.20
CA ALA A 402 17.18 -0.67 15.92
C ALA A 402 16.11 0.25 15.30
N LEU A 403 15.24 -0.31 14.45
CA LEU A 403 14.23 0.45 13.71
C LEU A 403 12.89 0.38 14.45
N HIS A 404 12.35 1.57 14.73
CA HIS A 404 11.03 1.77 15.33
C HIS A 404 10.06 2.17 14.22
N PRO A 405 9.19 1.27 13.73
CA PRO A 405 8.25 1.63 12.69
C PRO A 405 7.32 2.73 13.20
N ILE A 406 7.16 3.78 12.39
CA ILE A 406 6.21 4.87 12.67
C ILE A 406 4.80 4.35 12.44
N ALA A 407 4.64 3.60 11.36
CA ALA A 407 3.37 3.03 10.94
C ALA A 407 3.60 1.71 10.21
N MET A 408 2.52 0.98 9.98
CA MET A 408 2.51 -0.21 9.13
C MET A 408 1.52 0.00 8.00
N ALA A 409 2.02 0.00 6.77
CA ALA A 409 1.16 -0.02 5.59
C ALA A 409 0.73 -1.46 5.32
N VAL A 410 -0.58 -1.69 5.24
CA VAL A 410 -1.21 -2.97 4.95
C VAL A 410 -2.02 -2.80 3.67
N LEU A 411 -1.49 -3.34 2.58
CA LEU A 411 -2.16 -3.41 1.29
C LEU A 411 -3.09 -4.61 1.30
N LEU A 412 -4.38 -4.34 1.23
CA LEU A 412 -5.44 -5.34 1.11
C LEU A 412 -5.86 -5.46 -0.36
N ARG A 413 -6.64 -6.50 -0.68
CA ARG A 413 -7.13 -6.75 -2.05
C ARG A 413 -7.91 -5.57 -2.64
N ASN A 414 -8.69 -4.88 -1.81
CA ASN A 414 -9.54 -3.76 -2.21
C ASN A 414 -9.32 -2.52 -1.32
N ASP A 415 -8.28 -2.45 -0.49
CA ASP A 415 -8.12 -1.29 0.40
C ASP A 415 -6.64 -1.10 0.80
N LEU A 416 -6.28 0.09 1.27
CA LEU A 416 -4.98 0.41 1.85
C LEU A 416 -5.19 0.95 3.26
N LEU A 417 -4.74 0.19 4.25
CA LEU A 417 -4.73 0.63 5.64
C LEU A 417 -3.32 1.05 6.03
N VAL A 418 -3.20 2.16 6.76
CA VAL A 418 -1.93 2.55 7.38
C VAL A 418 -2.17 2.66 8.88
N VAL A 419 -1.56 1.76 9.64
CA VAL A 419 -1.79 1.60 11.08
C VAL A 419 -0.67 2.30 11.85
N ASP A 420 -1.03 3.13 12.83
CA ASP A 420 -0.08 3.79 13.72
C ASP A 420 0.50 2.81 14.73
N MET A 421 1.80 2.56 14.63
CA MET A 421 2.49 1.59 15.48
C MET A 421 2.94 2.20 16.82
N GLN A 422 2.88 3.52 16.94
CA GLN A 422 3.30 4.26 18.13
C GLN A 422 2.11 4.76 18.96
N GLY A 423 0.92 4.85 18.36
CA GLY A 423 -0.34 5.16 19.04
C GLY A 423 -0.86 3.99 19.88
N GLN A 424 -1.47 4.30 21.03
CA GLN A 424 -2.11 3.27 21.86
C GLN A 424 -3.35 2.68 21.16
N GLY A 425 -3.43 1.36 21.11
CA GLY A 425 -4.53 0.65 20.45
C GLY A 425 -4.47 0.69 18.92
N TYR A 426 -3.31 1.02 18.34
CA TYR A 426 -3.02 0.95 16.90
C TYR A 426 -4.07 1.66 16.01
N PRO A 427 -4.31 2.96 16.20
CA PRO A 427 -5.27 3.70 15.39
C PRO A 427 -4.81 3.79 13.92
N CYS A 428 -5.75 3.87 12.98
CA CYS A 428 -5.42 4.02 11.56
C CYS A 428 -5.19 5.49 11.18
N PHE A 429 -4.24 5.75 10.28
CA PHE A 429 -4.12 7.04 9.62
C PHE A 429 -5.21 7.19 8.56
N GLU A 430 -5.69 8.42 8.41
CA GLU A 430 -6.57 8.76 7.29
C GLU A 430 -5.76 8.84 6.00
N VAL A 431 -6.16 8.04 5.00
CA VAL A 431 -5.51 8.05 3.69
C VAL A 431 -5.90 9.34 2.96
N PRO A 432 -4.95 10.23 2.63
CA PRO A 432 -5.26 11.52 2.01
C PRO A 432 -5.64 11.41 0.53
N HIS A 433 -5.54 10.22 -0.05
CA HIS A 433 -5.84 9.96 -1.45
C HIS A 433 -7.25 9.37 -1.57
N PRO A 434 -8.03 9.77 -2.60
CA PRO A 434 -9.39 9.29 -2.77
C PRO A 434 -9.41 7.85 -3.28
N MET A 435 -9.28 6.89 -2.37
CA MET A 435 -9.23 5.45 -2.66
C MET A 435 -10.59 4.76 -2.46
N ASP A 436 -11.46 5.28 -1.60
CA ASP A 436 -12.66 4.59 -1.08
C ASP A 436 -13.87 4.58 -2.04
N LEU A 437 -13.67 4.93 -3.31
CA LEU A 437 -14.76 5.08 -4.29
C LEU A 437 -15.54 3.78 -4.55
N HIS A 438 -14.95 2.63 -4.25
CA HIS A 438 -15.49 1.30 -4.52
C HIS A 438 -16.00 0.57 -3.28
N GLU A 439 -16.01 1.20 -2.10
CA GLU A 439 -16.56 0.60 -0.86
C GLU A 439 -18.02 0.14 -1.07
N SER A 440 -18.76 0.89 -1.89
CA SER A 440 -20.09 0.55 -2.37
C SER A 440 -20.16 0.71 -3.89
N PRO A 441 -20.89 -0.15 -4.63
CA PRO A 441 -21.04 -0.03 -6.06
C PRO A 441 -21.52 1.36 -6.48
N VAL A 442 -20.73 2.03 -7.32
CA VAL A 442 -21.07 3.36 -7.83
C VAL A 442 -22.24 3.25 -8.81
N THR A 443 -23.38 3.85 -8.46
CA THR A 443 -24.61 3.83 -9.27
C THR A 443 -24.79 5.08 -10.11
N ILE A 444 -24.45 6.25 -9.55
CA ILE A 444 -24.52 7.55 -10.21
C ILE A 444 -23.39 8.43 -9.71
N ILE A 445 -22.81 9.23 -10.62
CA ILE A 445 -21.84 10.29 -10.29
C ILE A 445 -22.48 11.62 -10.65
N ARG A 446 -22.42 12.59 -9.73
CA ARG A 446 -22.79 13.98 -9.98
C ARG A 446 -21.61 14.87 -9.64
N TYR A 447 -21.27 15.76 -10.55
CA TYR A 447 -20.22 16.76 -10.37
C TYR A 447 -20.85 18.13 -10.17
N PHE A 448 -20.39 18.85 -9.14
CA PHE A 448 -20.80 20.21 -8.85
C PHE A 448 -19.57 21.11 -8.93
N SER A 449 -19.58 22.10 -9.83
CA SER A 449 -18.52 23.10 -9.94
C SER A 449 -18.84 24.33 -9.10
N ASP A 450 -17.82 25.12 -8.80
CA ASP A 450 -17.93 26.45 -8.18
C ASP A 450 -18.70 26.43 -6.85
N CYS A 451 -18.52 25.37 -6.07
CA CYS A 451 -19.12 25.24 -4.75
C CYS A 451 -18.59 26.33 -3.79
N PRO A 452 -19.46 27.02 -3.02
CA PRO A 452 -19.03 27.97 -2.01
C PRO A 452 -18.06 27.34 -1.00
N VAL A 453 -16.99 28.05 -0.65
CA VAL A 453 -15.94 27.55 0.26
C VAL A 453 -16.51 27.17 1.63
N GLU A 454 -17.52 27.92 2.10
CA GLU A 454 -18.26 27.64 3.33
C GLU A 454 -18.97 26.29 3.31
N LEU A 455 -19.58 25.93 2.16
CA LEU A 455 -20.24 24.64 1.99
C LEU A 455 -19.22 23.50 2.03
N ILE A 456 -18.07 23.68 1.37
CA ILE A 456 -16.97 22.71 1.41
C ILE A 456 -16.49 22.53 2.86
N ALA A 457 -16.24 23.62 3.58
CA ALA A 457 -15.80 23.58 4.97
C ALA A 457 -16.82 22.88 5.88
N ALA A 458 -18.12 23.18 5.72
CA ALA A 458 -19.19 22.55 6.48
C ALA A 458 -19.26 21.03 6.22
N LEU A 459 -19.17 20.60 4.95
CA LEU A 459 -19.16 19.18 4.59
C LEU A 459 -17.92 18.46 5.15
N THR A 460 -16.75 19.08 5.08
CA THR A 460 -15.52 18.54 5.66
C THR A 460 -15.65 18.37 7.18
N LEU A 461 -16.23 19.35 7.89
CA LEU A 461 -16.44 19.28 9.34
C LEU A 461 -17.40 18.14 9.72
N VAL A 462 -18.53 18.02 9.02
CA VAL A 462 -19.51 16.95 9.26
C VAL A 462 -18.88 15.58 9.00
N GLY A 463 -18.13 15.42 7.90
CA GLY A 463 -17.41 14.18 7.58
C GLY A 463 -16.40 13.80 8.66
N ARG A 464 -15.59 14.75 9.13
CA ARG A 464 -14.61 14.53 10.20
C ARG A 464 -15.27 14.08 11.52
N ASN A 465 -16.40 14.69 11.88
CA ASN A 465 -17.15 14.31 13.07
C ASN A 465 -17.77 12.91 12.97
N GLN A 466 -18.25 12.53 11.78
CA GLN A 466 -18.78 11.19 11.55
C GLN A 466 -17.69 10.12 11.68
N ARG A 467 -16.51 10.35 11.09
CA ARG A 467 -15.40 9.39 11.12
C ARG A 467 -14.86 9.15 12.53
N ARG A 468 -14.78 10.22 13.35
CA ARG A 468 -14.35 10.15 14.76
C ARG A 468 -15.28 9.36 15.69
N GLN A 469 -16.54 9.10 15.28
CA GLN A 469 -17.50 8.37 16.09
C GLN A 469 -17.40 6.84 15.96
N GLY A 470 -16.66 6.32 14.96
CA GLY A 470 -16.60 4.89 14.65
C GLY A 470 -15.20 4.26 14.69
N VAL A 471 -14.16 4.98 14.23
CA VAL A 471 -12.79 4.44 14.10
C VAL A 471 -11.83 5.32 14.90
N ARG A 472 -10.90 4.69 15.64
CA ARG A 472 -9.80 5.41 16.27
C ARG A 472 -8.83 5.84 15.17
N LEU A 473 -8.94 7.10 14.74
CA LEU A 473 -8.01 7.70 13.79
C LEU A 473 -6.78 8.22 14.54
N SER A 474 -5.60 8.08 13.94
CA SER A 474 -4.39 8.69 14.48
C SER A 474 -4.45 10.21 14.32
N GLU A 475 -3.99 10.94 15.32
CA GLU A 475 -3.85 12.40 15.27
C GLU A 475 -2.50 12.84 14.66
N ARG A 476 -1.63 11.87 14.37
CA ARG A 476 -0.31 12.12 13.81
C ARG A 476 -0.39 12.44 12.31
N PRO A 477 0.59 13.17 11.76
CA PRO A 477 0.62 13.45 10.33
C PRO A 477 0.81 12.17 9.51
N TRP A 478 0.21 12.15 8.31
CA TRP A 478 0.35 11.07 7.34
C TRP A 478 1.83 10.72 7.09
N PRO A 479 2.25 9.45 7.25
CA PRO A 479 3.66 9.06 7.25
C PRO A 479 4.28 8.98 5.85
N ILE A 480 3.48 8.75 4.80
CA ILE A 480 3.95 8.67 3.40
C ILE A 480 3.85 10.08 2.80
N ASN A 481 4.69 11.01 3.24
CA ASN A 481 4.59 12.42 2.89
C ASN A 481 5.69 12.90 1.93
N ALA A 482 6.10 12.05 0.99
CA ALA A 482 7.01 12.43 -0.09
C ALA A 482 6.47 13.57 -0.95
N PHE A 483 7.37 14.50 -1.27
CA PHE A 483 7.19 15.64 -2.19
C PHE A 483 6.02 16.56 -1.83
N GLN A 484 6.06 17.80 -2.31
CA GLN A 484 4.93 18.72 -2.21
C GLN A 484 4.15 18.72 -3.52
N PRO A 485 2.80 18.74 -3.48
CA PRO A 485 2.02 18.89 -4.69
C PRO A 485 2.29 20.28 -5.29
N LYS A 486 2.71 20.32 -6.56
CA LYS A 486 2.74 21.55 -7.34
C LYS A 486 1.62 21.49 -8.37
N LEU A 487 0.72 22.47 -8.34
CA LEU A 487 -0.25 22.68 -9.42
C LEU A 487 0.53 22.79 -10.73
N MET A 488 0.13 22.03 -11.74
CA MET A 488 0.75 22.12 -13.06
C MET A 488 0.39 23.48 -13.67
N GLU A 489 1.18 24.51 -13.37
CA GLU A 489 1.28 25.69 -14.21
C GLU A 489 1.74 25.20 -15.59
N GLU A 490 1.04 25.69 -16.61
CA GLU A 490 1.12 25.37 -18.02
C GLU A 490 2.36 24.57 -18.41
N ALA A 491 2.15 23.33 -18.87
CA ALA A 491 3.20 22.53 -19.45
C ALA A 491 3.73 23.22 -20.72
N SER A 492 4.74 24.09 -20.58
CA SER A 492 5.59 24.61 -21.65
C SER A 492 6.56 23.55 -22.19
N GLY A 493 6.16 22.28 -22.18
CA GLY A 493 6.85 21.18 -22.81
C GLY A 493 6.05 20.79 -24.04
N GLN A 494 6.61 21.08 -25.22
CA GLN A 494 6.07 20.80 -26.54
C GLN A 494 5.34 19.45 -26.59
N VAL A 495 4.06 19.49 -26.96
CA VAL A 495 3.39 18.37 -27.61
C VAL A 495 2.80 18.97 -28.88
N GLU A 496 3.49 18.81 -30.00
CA GLU A 496 2.92 19.14 -31.31
C GLU A 496 1.65 18.31 -31.52
N ALA A 497 0.51 18.99 -31.57
CA ALA A 497 -0.74 18.39 -31.97
C ALA A 497 -0.74 18.27 -33.51
N ILE A 498 -0.68 17.04 -34.03
CA ILE A 498 -0.93 16.80 -35.45
C ILE A 498 -2.44 16.83 -35.68
N GLN A 499 -2.89 17.80 -36.47
CA GLN A 499 -4.29 17.98 -36.87
C GLN A 499 -4.79 16.76 -37.68
N GLY A 500 -5.95 16.20 -37.30
CA GLY A 500 -6.75 15.34 -38.19
C GLY A 500 -6.70 13.82 -38.00
N ARG A 501 -6.12 13.27 -36.92
CA ARG A 501 -6.22 11.82 -36.65
C ARG A 501 -7.34 11.49 -35.65
N PRO A 502 -8.28 10.58 -35.97
CA PRO A 502 -9.17 10.02 -34.96
C PRO A 502 -8.36 9.20 -33.96
N PHE A 503 -8.65 9.37 -32.67
CA PHE A 503 -8.07 8.57 -31.60
C PHE A 503 -9.18 7.92 -30.79
N SER A 504 -8.89 6.74 -30.24
CA SER A 504 -9.82 6.01 -29.38
C SER A 504 -9.57 6.38 -27.92
N LEU A 505 -10.62 6.87 -27.25
CA LEU A 505 -10.66 7.06 -25.81
C LEU A 505 -11.14 5.75 -25.17
N SER A 506 -10.30 5.14 -24.32
CA SER A 506 -10.75 4.12 -23.39
C SER A 506 -10.90 4.74 -22.00
N CYS A 507 -12.15 4.83 -21.52
CA CYS A 507 -12.46 5.17 -20.13
C CYS A 507 -12.88 3.87 -19.43
N LYS A 508 -11.96 3.25 -18.69
CA LYS A 508 -12.28 2.07 -17.86
C LYS A 508 -12.81 2.56 -16.51
N PHE A 509 -14.12 2.39 -16.27
CA PHE A 509 -14.74 2.56 -14.96
C PHE A 509 -14.67 1.23 -14.20
N PHE A 510 -14.04 1.22 -13.02
CA PHE A 510 -13.86 0.00 -12.22
C PHE A 510 -14.99 -0.26 -11.22
N ALA A 511 -16.19 0.29 -11.41
CA ALA A 511 -17.27 0.18 -10.42
C ALA A 511 -18.60 -0.41 -10.91
N SER A 512 -18.72 -0.90 -12.15
CA SER A 512 -19.91 -1.66 -12.57
C SER A 512 -19.72 -2.38 -13.93
N PRO A 513 -20.11 -3.66 -14.08
CA PRO A 513 -20.11 -4.37 -15.37
C PRO A 513 -21.20 -3.92 -16.35
N LEU A 514 -22.05 -2.94 -15.99
CA LEU A 514 -23.23 -2.53 -16.77
C LEU A 514 -23.34 -1.01 -16.99
N ALA A 515 -22.23 -0.27 -17.00
CA ALA A 515 -22.27 1.16 -17.33
C ALA A 515 -22.57 1.37 -18.84
N LYS A 516 -23.81 1.73 -19.18
CA LYS A 516 -24.13 2.32 -20.49
C LYS A 516 -23.65 3.77 -20.49
N VAL A 517 -22.43 4.00 -20.96
CA VAL A 517 -21.90 5.35 -21.17
C VAL A 517 -22.13 5.73 -22.63
N ALA A 518 -23.06 6.65 -22.88
CA ALA A 518 -23.22 7.27 -24.19
C ALA A 518 -22.43 8.58 -24.21
N TRP A 519 -21.48 8.69 -25.13
CA TRP A 519 -20.83 9.95 -25.47
C TRP A 519 -21.36 10.38 -26.83
N GLU A 520 -22.02 11.53 -26.87
CA GLU A 520 -22.26 12.22 -28.12
C GLU A 520 -21.15 13.28 -28.22
N SER A 521 -20.33 13.20 -29.25
CA SER A 521 -19.35 14.26 -29.53
C SER A 521 -20.16 15.51 -29.88
N PRO A 522 -20.13 16.59 -29.08
CA PRO A 522 -20.74 17.83 -29.54
C PRO A 522 -19.97 18.25 -30.78
N VAL A 523 -20.66 18.35 -31.91
CA VAL A 523 -20.09 19.00 -33.09
C VAL A 523 -19.88 20.45 -32.70
N LEU A 524 -18.67 20.79 -32.27
CA LEU A 524 -18.25 22.17 -32.02
C LEU A 524 -18.13 22.87 -33.38
N LYS A 525 -19.29 23.22 -33.97
CA LYS A 525 -19.35 24.29 -34.96
C LYS A 525 -19.05 25.55 -34.16
N GLY A 526 -17.93 26.20 -34.44
CA GLY A 526 -17.55 27.46 -33.80
C GLY A 526 -18.73 28.43 -33.82
N ALA A 527 -19.42 28.52 -32.69
CA ALA A 527 -20.58 29.37 -32.52
C ALA A 527 -20.11 30.59 -31.74
N ASP A 528 -20.33 31.76 -32.33
CA ASP A 528 -20.13 33.01 -31.62
C ASP A 528 -21.06 33.01 -30.39
N TYR A 529 -20.51 33.11 -29.19
CA TYR A 529 -21.28 33.29 -27.97
C TYR A 529 -21.00 34.68 -27.40
N SER A 530 -22.05 35.29 -26.86
CA SER A 530 -21.96 36.61 -26.25
C SER A 530 -22.25 36.45 -24.75
N MET A 531 -21.34 36.94 -23.92
CA MET A 531 -21.46 36.87 -22.48
C MET A 531 -21.58 38.28 -21.91
N ARG A 532 -22.51 38.47 -20.98
CA ARG A 532 -22.66 39.73 -20.25
C ARG A 532 -21.57 39.80 -19.19
N VAL A 533 -20.82 40.89 -19.20
CA VAL A 533 -19.87 41.24 -18.16
C VAL A 533 -20.36 42.48 -17.43
N ASP A 534 -19.98 42.62 -16.16
CA ASP A 534 -20.25 43.84 -15.40
C ASP A 534 -19.41 45.03 -15.93
N GLN A 535 -19.62 46.21 -15.34
CA GLN A 535 -18.88 47.43 -15.69
C GLN A 535 -17.37 47.37 -15.39
N PHE A 536 -16.90 46.30 -14.73
CA PHE A 536 -15.49 46.03 -14.41
C PHE A 536 -14.91 44.86 -15.21
N GLY A 537 -15.68 44.24 -16.12
CA GLY A 537 -15.25 43.11 -16.96
C GLY A 537 -15.37 41.74 -16.30
N HIS A 538 -16.00 41.62 -15.12
CA HIS A 538 -16.23 40.33 -14.47
C HIS A 538 -17.41 39.59 -15.09
N ARG A 539 -17.27 38.27 -15.23
CA ARG A 539 -18.30 37.38 -15.80
C ARG A 539 -19.53 37.37 -14.90
N MET A 540 -20.66 37.82 -15.43
CA MET A 540 -21.94 37.73 -14.72
C MET A 540 -22.51 36.32 -14.92
N ALA A 541 -22.61 35.54 -13.84
CA ALA A 541 -23.21 34.20 -13.89
C ALA A 541 -24.64 34.28 -14.43
N CYS A 542 -24.93 33.51 -15.48
CA CYS A 542 -26.26 33.37 -16.02
C CYS A 542 -27.08 32.49 -15.07
N VAL A 543 -27.81 33.11 -14.13
CA VAL A 543 -28.85 32.43 -13.35
C VAL A 543 -29.97 32.06 -14.32
N ARG A 544 -30.01 30.80 -14.78
CA ARG A 544 -31.21 30.26 -15.42
C ARG A 544 -32.29 30.15 -14.34
N LYS A 545 -33.42 30.84 -14.57
CA LYS A 545 -34.69 30.56 -13.88
C LYS A 545 -35.19 29.17 -14.22
#